data_AF-A0A8T5SCE3-F1
#
_entry.id   AF-A0A8T5SCE3-F1
#
_cell.length_a   1.000
_cell.length_b   1.000
_cell.length_c   1.000
_cell.angle_alpha   90.00
_cell.angle_beta   90.00
_cell.angle_gamma   90.00
#
_symmetry.space_group_name_H-M   'P 1'
#
loop_
_entity.id
_entity.type
_entity.pdbx_description
1 polymer ?
#
loop_
_entity_poly.entity_id
_entity_poly.type
_entity_poly.pdbx_seq_one_letter_code
_entity_poly.pdbx_strand_id
1 'polypeptide(L)'
;MNFSYSLESYKNKRDLIEELNFYKSIILKKVKTGNYNSALVKIRSALVLLEEHKNDFDLEKEFHDYYELNKQVHKELSTHRMIYERRFNNLMREKLNESNLENFSRLLAMLKSEVDQNLDKYDLVDISNSIIKYFKYIKRLYEILSCYKVLNYHEASGKIFDFVNDIKVENFPNMKLLISLVYQNLLNYRLSEFSKEYEKLPISILSNRLAISQEKLVDFIPLIMKQPKSAIKSYLTDTHEVCFRKSGF
;
A
#
# COMPACT_ATOMS: atom_id res chain seq x y z
N MET A 1 -23.98 25.86 2.38
CA MET A 1 -23.66 27.24 2.83
C MET A 1 -23.18 28.01 1.62
N ASN A 2 -23.97 28.98 1.16
CA ASN A 2 -23.63 29.87 0.06
C ASN A 2 -22.61 30.90 0.55
N PHE A 3 -21.43 30.93 -0.04
CA PHE A 3 -20.48 32.03 0.15
C PHE A 3 -20.81 33.13 -0.87
N SER A 4 -21.74 34.02 -0.52
CA SER A 4 -21.89 35.30 -1.20
C SER A 4 -20.90 36.29 -0.59
N TYR A 5 -19.67 36.29 -1.10
CA TYR A 5 -18.84 37.50 -1.00
C TYR A 5 -19.27 38.41 -2.14
N SER A 6 -19.94 39.51 -1.80
CA SER A 6 -20.03 40.66 -2.71
C SER A 6 -18.61 41.17 -2.92
N LEU A 7 -17.99 40.76 -4.03
CA LEU A 7 -16.71 41.30 -4.49
C LEU A 7 -16.90 42.79 -4.78
N GLU A 8 -16.19 43.65 -4.05
CA GLU A 8 -15.95 45.01 -4.51
C GLU A 8 -15.22 44.91 -5.85
N SER A 9 -15.86 45.34 -6.94
CA SER A 9 -15.17 45.46 -8.23
C SER A 9 -14.01 46.45 -8.06
N TYR A 10 -12.79 46.04 -8.37
CA TYR A 10 -11.64 46.94 -8.31
C TYR A 10 -11.91 48.15 -9.22
N LYS A 11 -11.87 49.35 -8.64
CA LYS A 11 -12.22 50.59 -9.37
C LYS A 11 -11.15 50.99 -10.39
N ASN A 12 -9.93 50.47 -10.25
CA ASN A 12 -8.85 50.70 -11.19
C ASN A 12 -7.90 49.49 -11.26
N LYS A 13 -7.16 49.37 -12.37
CA LYS A 13 -6.19 48.29 -12.63
C LYS A 13 -5.04 48.25 -11.61
N ARG A 14 -4.65 49.41 -11.07
CA ARG A 14 -3.50 49.53 -10.16
C ARG A 14 -3.76 48.81 -8.84
N ASP A 15 -4.95 49.00 -8.27
CA ASP A 15 -5.35 48.36 -7.01
C ASP A 15 -5.37 46.82 -7.16
N LEU A 16 -5.84 46.32 -8.30
CA LEU A 16 -5.79 44.89 -8.65
C LEU A 16 -4.33 44.38 -8.74
N ILE A 17 -3.44 45.13 -9.40
CA ILE A 17 -2.03 44.78 -9.50
C ILE A 17 -1.36 44.78 -8.12
N GLU A 18 -1.68 45.73 -7.25
CA GLU A 18 -1.14 45.79 -5.88
C GLU A 18 -1.55 44.55 -5.07
N GLU A 19 -2.81 44.12 -5.15
CA GLU A 19 -3.28 42.87 -4.53
C GLU A 19 -2.58 41.64 -5.13
N LEU A 20 -2.46 41.56 -6.46
CA LEU A 20 -1.74 40.46 -7.12
C LEU A 20 -0.27 40.42 -6.71
N ASN A 21 0.39 41.56 -6.49
CA ASN A 21 1.76 41.60 -5.98
C ASN A 21 1.83 41.11 -4.52
N PHE A 22 0.82 41.42 -3.71
CA PHE A 22 0.70 40.86 -2.36
C PHE A 22 0.57 39.34 -2.39
N TYR A 23 -0.30 38.77 -3.24
CA TYR A 23 -0.38 37.31 -3.46
C TYR A 23 0.97 36.73 -3.86
N LYS A 24 1.66 37.34 -4.84
CA LYS A 24 2.99 36.90 -5.31
C LYS A 24 4.00 36.87 -4.16
N SER A 25 3.99 37.87 -3.28
CA SER A 25 4.88 37.89 -2.10
C SER A 25 4.63 36.72 -1.14
N ILE A 26 3.36 36.37 -0.89
CA ILE A 26 2.97 35.24 -0.05
C ILE A 26 3.40 33.93 -0.69
N ILE A 27 3.17 33.78 -2.01
CA ILE A 27 3.54 32.59 -2.77
C ILE A 27 5.05 32.37 -2.69
N LEU A 28 5.85 33.40 -2.98
CA LEU A 28 7.31 33.32 -2.91
C LEU A 28 7.81 32.97 -1.50
N LYS A 29 7.17 33.53 -0.45
CA LYS A 29 7.47 33.15 0.94
C LYS A 29 7.18 31.67 1.20
N LYS A 30 6.05 31.14 0.72
CA LYS A 30 5.68 29.73 0.88
C LYS A 30 6.65 28.80 0.14
N VAL A 31 7.00 29.15 -1.10
CA VAL A 31 8.02 28.45 -1.90
C VAL A 31 9.36 28.41 -1.17
N LYS A 32 9.82 29.54 -0.62
CA LYS A 32 11.06 29.61 0.17
C LYS A 32 11.05 28.70 1.40
N THR A 33 9.88 28.50 2.01
CA THR A 33 9.71 27.58 3.16
C THR A 33 9.39 26.14 2.77
N GLY A 34 9.38 25.80 1.47
CA GLY A 34 9.04 24.46 0.97
C GLY A 34 7.56 24.08 1.10
N ASN A 35 6.66 25.03 1.38
CA ASN A 35 5.22 24.76 1.49
C ASN A 35 4.54 24.92 0.12
N TYR A 36 4.87 24.01 -0.81
CA TYR A 36 4.49 24.13 -2.21
C TYR A 36 2.98 23.94 -2.43
N ASN A 37 2.33 23.01 -1.75
CA ASN A 37 0.88 22.82 -1.88
C ASN A 37 0.11 24.09 -1.48
N SER A 38 0.49 24.71 -0.35
CA SER A 38 -0.14 25.97 0.06
C SER A 38 0.19 27.12 -0.89
N ALA A 39 1.36 27.12 -1.53
CA ALA A 39 1.70 28.07 -2.59
C ALA A 39 0.79 27.89 -3.82
N LEU A 40 0.53 26.66 -4.25
CA LEU A 40 -0.40 26.36 -5.35
C LEU A 40 -1.83 26.83 -5.07
N VAL A 41 -2.32 26.64 -3.83
CA VAL A 41 -3.64 27.16 -3.43
C VAL A 41 -3.70 28.69 -3.61
N LYS A 42 -2.64 29.42 -3.25
CA LYS A 42 -2.58 30.87 -3.40
C LYS A 42 -2.42 31.32 -4.85
N ILE A 43 -1.66 30.58 -5.67
CA ILE A 43 -1.60 30.80 -7.12
C ILE A 43 -2.99 30.64 -7.74
N ARG A 44 -3.74 29.61 -7.35
CA ARG A 44 -5.11 29.40 -7.83
C ARG A 44 -6.03 30.56 -7.44
N SER A 45 -5.95 31.05 -6.20
CA SER A 45 -6.71 32.24 -5.79
C SER A 45 -6.40 33.47 -6.64
N ALA A 46 -5.13 33.72 -6.94
CA ALA A 46 -4.72 34.84 -7.79
C ALA A 46 -5.17 34.67 -9.25
N LEU A 47 -5.10 33.45 -9.81
CA LEU A 47 -5.61 33.15 -11.14
C LEU A 47 -7.14 33.35 -11.24
N VAL A 48 -7.89 32.98 -10.20
CA VAL A 48 -9.34 33.28 -10.14
C VAL A 48 -9.58 34.78 -10.16
N LEU A 49 -8.83 35.54 -9.36
CA LEU A 49 -8.95 37.00 -9.33
C LEU A 49 -8.64 37.65 -10.69
N LEU A 50 -7.64 37.13 -11.42
CA LEU A 50 -7.31 37.56 -12.78
C LEU A 50 -8.45 37.25 -13.77
N GLU A 51 -9.01 36.04 -13.71
CA GLU A 51 -10.13 35.64 -14.56
C GLU A 51 -11.38 36.49 -14.34
N GLU A 52 -11.65 36.87 -13.10
CA GLU A 52 -12.78 37.73 -12.74
C GLU A 52 -12.69 39.13 -13.37
N HIS A 53 -11.49 39.64 -13.62
CA HIS A 53 -11.25 41.01 -14.10
C HIS A 53 -10.69 41.10 -15.53
N LYS A 54 -10.62 39.98 -16.26
CA LYS A 54 -10.02 39.92 -17.61
C LYS A 54 -10.75 40.75 -18.68
N ASN A 55 -12.03 41.02 -18.47
CA ASN A 55 -12.84 41.83 -19.39
C ASN A 55 -12.73 43.33 -19.08
N ASP A 56 -12.30 43.67 -17.86
CA ASP A 56 -12.21 45.05 -17.38
C ASP A 56 -10.81 45.65 -17.62
N PHE A 57 -9.78 44.80 -17.61
CA PHE A 57 -8.39 45.21 -17.76
C PHE A 57 -7.61 44.27 -18.68
N ASP A 58 -6.62 44.82 -19.41
CA ASP A 58 -5.59 44.03 -20.09
C ASP A 58 -4.65 43.42 -19.03
N LEU A 59 -4.66 42.10 -18.87
CA LEU A 59 -3.94 41.36 -17.81
C LEU A 59 -3.02 40.25 -18.37
N GLU A 60 -2.70 40.29 -19.68
CA GLU A 60 -1.96 39.20 -20.34
C GLU A 60 -0.61 38.91 -19.67
N LYS A 61 0.10 39.96 -19.24
CA LYS A 61 1.38 39.84 -18.55
C LYS A 61 1.22 39.16 -17.18
N GLU A 62 0.23 39.58 -16.40
CA GLU A 62 -0.04 39.02 -15.07
C GLU A 62 -0.46 37.55 -15.17
N PHE A 63 -1.28 37.18 -16.16
CA PHE A 63 -1.59 35.79 -16.47
C PHE A 63 -0.30 35.00 -16.75
N HIS A 64 0.55 35.49 -17.65
CA HIS A 64 1.81 34.82 -17.99
C HIS A 64 2.70 34.60 -16.75
N ASP A 65 2.90 35.64 -15.94
CA ASP A 65 3.68 35.58 -14.70
C ASP A 65 3.17 34.50 -13.73
N TYR A 66 1.84 34.44 -13.53
CA TYR A 66 1.23 33.46 -12.63
C TYR A 66 1.24 32.04 -13.19
N TYR A 67 1.13 31.86 -14.50
CA TYR A 67 1.27 30.54 -15.13
C TYR A 67 2.69 29.99 -15.02
N GLU A 68 3.72 30.81 -15.25
CA GLU A 68 5.11 30.39 -15.05
C GLU A 68 5.40 30.05 -13.59
N LEU A 69 4.89 30.86 -12.65
CA LEU A 69 4.98 30.56 -11.22
C LEU A 69 4.27 29.25 -10.87
N ASN A 70 3.08 29.00 -11.43
CA ASN A 70 2.33 27.76 -11.24
C ASN A 70 3.12 26.54 -11.69
N LYS A 71 3.73 26.62 -12.88
CA LYS A 71 4.54 25.56 -13.48
C LYS A 71 5.77 25.26 -12.64
N GLN A 72 6.47 26.29 -12.17
CA GLN A 72 7.64 26.13 -11.30
C GLN A 72 7.26 25.43 -9.99
N VAL A 73 6.21 25.91 -9.30
CA VAL A 73 5.79 25.35 -8.01
C VAL A 73 5.29 23.91 -8.17
N HIS A 74 4.56 23.58 -9.24
CA HIS A 74 4.14 22.20 -9.53
C HIS A 74 5.34 21.26 -9.73
N LYS A 75 6.38 21.71 -10.45
CA LYS A 75 7.60 20.92 -10.68
C LYS A 75 8.33 20.62 -9.37
N GLU A 76 8.47 21.62 -8.50
CA GLU A 76 9.09 21.44 -7.18
C GLU A 76 8.27 20.51 -6.29
N LEU A 77 6.94 20.70 -6.25
CA LEU A 77 6.03 19.83 -5.50
C LEU A 77 6.16 18.37 -5.95
N SER A 78 6.06 18.13 -7.26
CA SER A 78 6.17 16.79 -7.85
C SER A 78 7.53 16.13 -7.51
N THR A 79 8.61 16.91 -7.57
CA THR A 79 9.96 16.42 -7.24
C THR A 79 10.05 15.97 -5.79
N HIS A 80 9.50 16.74 -4.85
CA HIS A 80 9.50 16.38 -3.43
C HIS A 80 8.58 15.19 -3.14
N ARG A 81 7.37 15.17 -3.71
CA ARG A 81 6.45 14.02 -3.62
C ARG A 81 7.10 12.73 -4.06
N MET A 82 7.79 12.75 -5.19
CA MET A 82 8.44 11.59 -5.78
C MET A 82 9.46 10.94 -4.84
N ILE A 83 10.08 11.69 -3.92
CA ILE A 83 10.99 11.13 -2.91
C ILE A 83 10.24 10.16 -1.99
N TYR A 84 9.07 10.56 -1.49
CA TYR A 84 8.25 9.74 -0.58
C TYR A 84 7.63 8.55 -1.31
N GLU A 85 7.14 8.76 -2.54
CA GLU A 85 6.60 7.69 -3.38
C GLU A 85 7.66 6.62 -3.66
N ARG A 86 8.88 7.03 -4.02
CA ARG A 86 10.00 6.11 -4.25
C ARG A 86 10.36 5.35 -2.98
N ARG A 87 10.47 6.02 -1.83
CA ARG A 87 10.75 5.35 -0.55
C ARG A 87 9.68 4.30 -0.22
N PHE A 88 8.41 4.65 -0.34
CA PHE A 88 7.31 3.72 -0.09
C PHE A 88 7.34 2.53 -1.06
N ASN A 89 7.46 2.79 -2.37
CA ASN A 89 7.51 1.75 -3.39
C ASN A 89 8.73 0.82 -3.24
N ASN A 90 9.87 1.35 -2.80
CA ASN A 90 11.05 0.54 -2.52
C ASN A 90 10.81 -0.41 -1.34
N LEU A 91 10.20 0.07 -0.25
CA LEU A 91 9.78 -0.80 0.86
C LEU A 91 8.85 -1.92 0.36
N MET A 92 7.86 -1.59 -0.49
CA MET A 92 6.93 -2.61 -1.04
C MET A 92 7.62 -3.70 -1.88
N ARG A 93 8.84 -3.45 -2.37
CA ARG A 93 9.64 -4.38 -3.16
C ARG A 93 10.66 -5.16 -2.33
N GLU A 94 10.87 -4.79 -1.07
CA GLU A 94 11.78 -5.52 -0.20
C GLU A 94 11.31 -6.96 0.01
N LYS A 95 12.27 -7.88 0.14
CA LYS A 95 11.98 -9.27 0.49
C LYS A 95 11.52 -9.34 1.94
N LEU A 96 10.23 -9.46 2.16
CA LEU A 96 9.62 -9.57 3.48
C LEU A 96 9.54 -11.04 3.93
N ASN A 97 9.90 -11.29 5.18
CA ASN A 97 9.81 -12.59 5.85
C ASN A 97 9.53 -12.41 7.34
N GLU A 98 9.26 -13.51 8.06
CA GLU A 98 8.95 -13.44 9.49
C GLU A 98 10.08 -12.82 10.32
N SER A 99 11.34 -13.09 9.97
CA SER A 99 12.51 -12.60 10.73
C SER A 99 12.79 -11.11 10.54
N ASN A 100 12.37 -10.49 9.44
CA ASN A 100 12.60 -9.08 9.16
C ASN A 100 11.34 -8.21 9.25
N LEU A 101 10.17 -8.79 9.52
CA LEU A 101 8.90 -8.08 9.61
C LEU A 101 8.92 -6.94 10.65
N GLU A 102 9.60 -7.14 11.77
CA GLU A 102 9.73 -6.09 12.80
C GLU A 102 10.57 -4.91 12.30
N ASN A 103 11.74 -5.17 11.74
CA ASN A 103 12.61 -4.13 11.17
C ASN A 103 11.90 -3.39 10.03
N PHE A 104 11.20 -4.11 9.16
CA PHE A 104 10.37 -3.54 8.12
C PHE A 104 9.30 -2.60 8.70
N SER A 105 8.59 -3.03 9.75
CA SER A 105 7.56 -2.23 10.42
C SER A 105 8.13 -0.94 10.99
N ARG A 106 9.35 -0.97 11.54
CA ARG A 106 10.07 0.22 12.02
C ARG A 106 10.40 1.18 10.87
N LEU A 107 10.93 0.67 9.75
CA LEU A 107 11.22 1.49 8.56
C LEU A 107 9.96 2.16 8.00
N LEU A 108 8.85 1.41 7.93
CA LEU A 108 7.56 1.94 7.50
C LEU A 108 7.04 3.01 8.47
N ALA A 109 7.25 2.83 9.78
CA ALA A 109 6.85 3.81 10.81
C ALA A 109 7.67 5.10 10.73
N MET A 110 8.98 4.98 10.47
CA MET A 110 9.85 6.14 10.21
C MET A 110 9.36 6.91 8.99
N LEU A 111 9.09 6.22 7.87
CA LEU A 111 8.53 6.85 6.67
C LEU A 111 7.18 7.51 6.96
N LYS A 112 6.29 6.87 7.73
CA LYS A 112 5.00 7.44 8.10
C LYS A 112 5.16 8.75 8.87
N SER A 113 6.06 8.79 9.85
CA SER A 113 6.37 9.99 10.62
C SER A 113 6.86 11.13 9.72
N GLU A 114 7.79 10.84 8.80
CA GLU A 114 8.27 11.82 7.83
C GLU A 114 7.17 12.33 6.90
N VAL A 115 6.28 11.45 6.44
CA VAL A 115 5.12 11.78 5.60
C VAL A 115 4.15 12.68 6.37
N ASP A 116 3.82 12.34 7.62
CA ASP A 116 2.86 13.10 8.42
C ASP A 116 3.37 14.51 8.75
N GLN A 117 4.67 14.65 9.03
CA GLN A 117 5.30 15.96 9.26
C GLN A 117 5.27 16.88 8.03
N ASN A 118 5.12 16.31 6.83
CA ASN A 118 5.15 17.04 5.57
C ASN A 118 3.85 16.89 4.76
N LEU A 119 2.79 16.38 5.40
CA LEU A 119 1.55 15.96 4.76
C LEU A 119 0.94 17.09 3.92
N ASP A 120 0.71 18.23 4.55
CA ASP A 120 0.11 19.38 3.87
C ASP A 120 1.09 20.08 2.93
N LYS A 121 2.39 20.09 3.24
CA LYS A 121 3.41 20.81 2.45
C LYS A 121 3.57 20.22 1.05
N TYR A 122 3.56 18.89 0.97
CA TYR A 122 3.77 18.14 -0.26
C TYR A 122 2.54 17.34 -0.71
N ASP A 123 1.38 17.57 -0.10
CA ASP A 123 0.09 16.93 -0.46
C ASP A 123 0.07 15.39 -0.28
N LEU A 124 0.79 14.85 0.71
CA LEU A 124 1.10 13.41 0.83
C LEU A 124 -0.04 12.55 1.42
N VAL A 125 -1.29 13.01 1.33
CA VAL A 125 -2.45 12.35 1.97
C VAL A 125 -2.64 10.92 1.44
N ASP A 126 -2.49 10.74 0.14
CA ASP A 126 -2.62 9.45 -0.55
C ASP A 126 -1.56 8.44 -0.11
N ILE A 127 -0.31 8.89 0.04
CA ILE A 127 0.80 8.07 0.53
C ILE A 127 0.58 7.71 2.00
N SER A 128 0.17 8.67 2.84
CA SER A 128 -0.12 8.43 4.26
C SER A 128 -1.22 7.38 4.43
N ASN A 129 -2.30 7.49 3.65
CA ASN A 129 -3.38 6.50 3.63
C ASN A 129 -2.91 5.11 3.19
N SER A 130 -2.04 5.04 2.18
CA SER A 130 -1.46 3.77 1.72
C SER A 130 -0.61 3.10 2.80
N ILE A 131 0.20 3.87 3.54
CA ILE A 131 0.99 3.37 4.67
C ILE A 131 0.09 2.88 5.80
N ILE A 132 -0.96 3.63 6.17
CA ILE A 132 -1.93 3.21 7.20
C ILE A 132 -2.60 1.90 6.80
N LYS A 133 -2.99 1.78 5.54
CA LYS A 133 -3.59 0.56 5.00
C LYS A 133 -2.62 -0.61 5.11
N TYR A 134 -1.35 -0.42 4.80
CA TYR A 134 -0.32 -1.44 4.95
C TYR A 134 -0.14 -1.88 6.42
N PHE A 135 -0.15 -0.94 7.38
CA PHE A 135 -0.09 -1.29 8.81
C PHE A 135 -1.25 -2.18 9.27
N LYS A 136 -2.45 -2.01 8.71
CA LYS A 136 -3.58 -2.92 8.99
C LYS A 136 -3.25 -4.36 8.57
N TYR A 137 -2.58 -4.55 7.43
CA TYR A 137 -2.13 -5.86 6.99
C TYR A 137 -1.00 -6.41 7.85
N ILE A 138 -0.03 -5.59 8.28
CA ILE A 138 1.01 -6.03 9.22
C ILE A 138 0.39 -6.58 10.51
N LYS A 139 -0.59 -5.86 11.09
CA LYS A 139 -1.26 -6.30 12.31
C LYS A 139 -1.94 -7.66 12.14
N ARG A 140 -2.71 -7.83 11.07
CA ARG A 140 -3.37 -9.10 10.75
C ARG A 140 -2.37 -10.23 10.51
N LEU A 141 -1.23 -9.92 9.89
CA LEU A 141 -0.16 -10.89 9.69
C LEU A 141 0.42 -11.36 11.04
N TYR A 142 0.65 -10.46 11.99
CA TYR A 142 1.09 -10.86 13.34
C TYR A 142 0.06 -11.75 14.05
N GLU A 143 -1.24 -11.49 13.88
CA GLU A 143 -2.30 -12.35 14.41
C GLU A 143 -2.24 -13.76 13.80
N ILE A 144 -2.05 -13.85 12.48
CA ILE A 144 -1.86 -15.13 11.76
C ILE A 144 -0.62 -15.88 12.26
N LEU A 145 0.52 -15.18 12.34
CA LEU A 145 1.77 -15.76 12.83
C LEU A 145 1.66 -16.22 14.29
N SER A 146 0.85 -15.54 15.11
CA SER A 146 0.57 -15.98 16.48
C SER A 146 -0.26 -17.26 16.51
N CYS A 147 -1.32 -17.38 15.73
CA CYS A 147 -2.11 -18.62 15.62
C CYS A 147 -1.26 -19.78 15.10
N TYR A 148 -0.39 -19.49 14.12
CA TYR A 148 0.57 -20.44 13.56
C TYR A 148 1.51 -21.00 14.63
N LYS A 149 2.06 -20.14 15.51
CA LYS A 149 2.98 -20.56 16.59
C LYS A 149 2.32 -21.48 17.63
N VAL A 150 1.02 -21.34 17.86
CA VAL A 150 0.25 -22.20 18.78
C VAL A 150 -0.32 -23.44 18.05
N LEU A 151 0.02 -23.62 16.76
CA LEU A 151 -0.34 -24.77 15.93
C LEU A 151 -1.85 -25.00 15.76
N ASN A 152 -2.67 -23.94 15.89
CA ASN A 152 -4.09 -24.00 15.60
C ASN A 152 -4.34 -23.90 14.08
N TYR A 153 -4.26 -25.03 13.39
CA TYR A 153 -4.35 -25.09 11.93
C TYR A 153 -5.62 -24.44 11.37
N HIS A 154 -6.81 -24.79 11.91
CA HIS A 154 -8.08 -24.31 11.35
C HIS A 154 -8.24 -22.80 11.51
N GLU A 155 -7.87 -22.26 12.67
CA GLU A 155 -7.91 -20.82 12.90
C GLU A 155 -6.89 -20.07 12.03
N ALA A 156 -5.64 -20.55 11.96
CA ALA A 156 -4.60 -19.95 11.13
C ALA A 156 -4.98 -19.99 9.64
N SER A 157 -5.45 -21.14 9.15
CA SER A 157 -5.87 -21.31 7.75
C SER A 157 -7.04 -20.38 7.41
N GLY A 158 -8.05 -20.26 8.28
CA GLY A 158 -9.16 -19.35 8.07
C GLY A 158 -8.70 -17.90 7.95
N LYS A 159 -7.89 -17.42 8.91
CA LYS A 159 -7.35 -16.05 8.87
C LYS A 159 -6.46 -15.78 7.66
N ILE A 160 -5.70 -16.78 7.19
CA ILE A 160 -4.91 -16.69 5.96
C ILE A 160 -5.82 -16.51 4.73
N PHE A 161 -6.91 -17.28 4.62
CA PHE A 161 -7.83 -17.14 3.49
C PHE A 161 -8.48 -15.76 3.45
N ASP A 162 -8.96 -15.27 4.59
CA ASP A 162 -9.51 -13.92 4.71
C ASP A 162 -8.48 -12.86 4.30
N PHE A 163 -7.23 -13.02 4.77
CA PHE A 163 -6.14 -12.13 4.41
C PHE A 163 -5.84 -12.12 2.91
N VAL A 164 -5.78 -13.30 2.29
CA VAL A 164 -5.50 -13.45 0.85
C VAL A 164 -6.59 -12.83 -0.01
N ASN A 165 -7.86 -13.00 0.39
CA ASN A 165 -8.99 -12.40 -0.31
C ASN A 165 -8.91 -10.87 -0.28
N ASP A 166 -8.62 -10.28 0.88
CA ASP A 166 -8.55 -8.83 1.03
C ASP A 166 -7.32 -8.24 0.32
N ILE A 167 -6.15 -8.87 0.46
CA ILE A 167 -4.92 -8.32 -0.13
C ILE A 167 -4.89 -8.44 -1.66
N LYS A 168 -5.74 -9.27 -2.26
CA LYS A 168 -5.78 -9.51 -3.71
C LYS A 168 -5.91 -8.21 -4.50
N VAL A 169 -6.76 -7.29 -4.03
CA VAL A 169 -7.02 -5.99 -4.68
C VAL A 169 -5.94 -4.94 -4.40
N GLU A 170 -5.00 -5.21 -3.48
CA GLU A 170 -3.94 -4.28 -3.11
C GLU A 170 -2.65 -4.51 -3.90
N ASN A 171 -1.85 -3.45 -4.08
CA ASN A 171 -0.52 -3.54 -4.69
C ASN A 171 0.60 -3.73 -3.64
N PHE A 172 0.51 -4.78 -2.82
CA PHE A 172 1.49 -5.12 -1.78
C PHE A 172 2.17 -6.46 -2.07
N PRO A 173 3.10 -6.52 -3.06
CA PRO A 173 3.64 -7.78 -3.57
C PRO A 173 4.47 -8.54 -2.53
N ASN A 174 5.29 -7.84 -1.74
CA ASN A 174 6.08 -8.44 -0.66
C ASN A 174 5.20 -9.13 0.40
N MET A 175 4.07 -8.55 0.77
CA MET A 175 3.12 -9.10 1.73
C MET A 175 2.36 -10.30 1.15
N LYS A 176 1.98 -10.25 -0.13
CA LYS A 176 1.40 -11.40 -0.86
C LYS A 176 2.35 -12.60 -0.88
N LEU A 177 3.64 -12.35 -1.07
CA LEU A 177 4.67 -13.39 -1.02
C LEU A 177 4.80 -13.96 0.40
N LEU A 178 4.87 -13.11 1.43
CA LEU A 178 4.99 -13.56 2.80
C LEU A 178 3.81 -14.43 3.23
N ILE A 179 2.57 -13.99 3.01
CA ILE A 179 1.40 -14.78 3.40
C ILE A 179 1.35 -16.13 2.67
N SER A 180 1.78 -16.18 1.40
CA SER A 180 1.88 -17.42 0.64
C SER A 180 2.91 -18.38 1.25
N LEU A 181 4.06 -17.87 1.69
CA LEU A 181 5.07 -18.67 2.38
C LEU A 181 4.58 -19.18 3.74
N VAL A 182 3.90 -18.34 4.52
CA VAL A 182 3.29 -18.74 5.80
C VAL A 182 2.28 -19.87 5.58
N TYR A 183 1.43 -19.76 4.55
CA TYR A 183 0.47 -20.81 4.23
C TYR A 183 1.13 -22.11 3.80
N GLN A 184 2.16 -22.04 2.95
CA GLN A 184 2.94 -23.21 2.53
C GLN A 184 3.59 -23.91 3.73
N ASN A 185 4.17 -23.15 4.65
CA ASN A 185 4.76 -23.70 5.87
C ASN A 185 3.71 -24.39 6.76
N LEU A 186 2.52 -23.79 6.90
CA LEU A 186 1.40 -24.38 7.65
C LEU A 186 0.91 -25.69 7.04
N LEU A 187 0.76 -25.75 5.72
CA LEU A 187 0.39 -26.97 5.01
C LEU A 187 1.45 -28.06 5.16
N ASN A 188 2.72 -27.71 4.96
CA ASN A 188 3.83 -28.65 5.11
C ASN A 188 3.92 -29.22 6.52
N TYR A 189 3.74 -28.38 7.55
CA TYR A 189 3.68 -28.83 8.92
C TYR A 189 2.52 -29.83 9.12
N ARG A 190 1.31 -29.47 8.68
CA ARG A 190 0.12 -30.31 8.85
C ARG A 190 0.23 -31.65 8.11
N LEU A 191 0.79 -31.65 6.91
CA LEU A 191 1.07 -32.87 6.15
C LEU A 191 2.15 -33.72 6.81
N SER A 192 3.15 -33.11 7.43
CA SER A 192 4.17 -33.83 8.20
C SER A 192 3.55 -34.53 9.42
N GLU A 193 2.62 -33.90 10.12
CA GLU A 193 1.87 -34.56 11.20
C GLU A 193 1.07 -35.76 10.68
N PHE A 194 0.36 -35.61 9.55
CA PHE A 194 -0.34 -36.75 8.95
C PHE A 194 0.61 -37.87 8.51
N SER A 195 1.82 -37.55 8.06
CA SER A 195 2.81 -38.57 7.68
C SER A 195 3.32 -39.44 8.84
N LYS A 196 3.21 -38.94 10.08
CA LYS A 196 3.55 -39.70 11.29
C LYS A 196 2.44 -40.68 11.66
N GLU A 197 1.19 -40.28 11.46
CA GLU A 197 0.01 -41.07 11.83
C GLU A 197 -0.41 -42.06 10.73
N TYR A 198 -0.19 -41.72 9.47
CA TYR A 198 -0.75 -42.43 8.33
C TYR A 198 0.29 -42.71 7.26
N GLU A 199 0.27 -43.93 6.73
CA GLU A 199 1.06 -44.28 5.54
C GLU A 199 0.38 -43.80 4.25
N LYS A 200 -0.96 -43.86 4.22
CA LYS A 200 -1.79 -43.40 3.10
C LYS A 200 -3.05 -42.72 3.63
N LEU A 201 -3.54 -41.70 2.92
CA LEU A 201 -4.86 -41.12 3.14
C LEU A 201 -5.61 -40.94 1.82
N PRO A 202 -6.92 -41.25 1.76
CA PRO A 202 -7.79 -40.79 0.69
C PRO A 202 -7.79 -39.25 0.59
N ILE A 203 -7.78 -38.73 -0.64
CA ILE A 203 -7.80 -37.29 -0.93
C ILE A 203 -9.01 -36.59 -0.32
N SER A 204 -10.15 -37.29 -0.24
CA SER A 204 -11.39 -36.77 0.33
C SER A 204 -11.28 -36.48 1.82
N ILE A 205 -10.64 -37.39 2.58
CA ILE A 205 -10.38 -37.20 4.00
C ILE A 205 -9.34 -36.09 4.20
N LEU A 206 -8.28 -36.08 3.38
CA LEU A 206 -7.24 -35.07 3.48
C LEU A 206 -7.77 -33.67 3.16
N SER A 207 -8.61 -33.55 2.14
CA SER A 207 -9.33 -32.33 1.75
C SER A 207 -10.17 -31.78 2.90
N ASN A 208 -10.98 -32.63 3.54
CA ASN A 208 -11.78 -32.23 4.70
C ASN A 208 -10.90 -31.76 5.87
N ARG A 209 -9.83 -32.50 6.17
CA ARG A 209 -8.92 -32.17 7.28
C ARG A 209 -8.08 -30.92 7.05
N LEU A 210 -7.74 -30.62 5.79
CA LEU A 210 -7.00 -29.42 5.41
C LEU A 210 -7.93 -28.22 5.13
N ALA A 211 -9.25 -28.43 5.07
CA ALA A 211 -10.24 -27.44 4.63
C ALA A 211 -9.89 -26.84 3.25
N ILE A 212 -9.45 -27.70 2.32
CA ILE A 212 -9.13 -27.36 0.92
C ILE A 212 -10.03 -28.21 0.03
N SER A 213 -10.62 -27.67 -1.03
CA SER A 213 -11.42 -28.49 -1.96
C SER A 213 -10.56 -29.59 -2.59
N GLN A 214 -11.17 -30.75 -2.84
CA GLN A 214 -10.44 -31.91 -3.40
C GLN A 214 -9.73 -31.56 -4.71
N GLU A 215 -10.42 -30.85 -5.62
CA GLU A 215 -9.86 -30.39 -6.90
C GLU A 215 -8.57 -29.59 -6.71
N LYS A 216 -8.61 -28.56 -5.86
CA LYS A 216 -7.43 -27.72 -5.57
C LYS A 216 -6.32 -28.52 -4.91
N LEU A 217 -6.67 -29.48 -4.05
CA LEU A 217 -5.68 -30.30 -3.37
C LEU A 217 -4.97 -31.25 -4.35
N VAL A 218 -5.70 -31.82 -5.31
CA VAL A 218 -5.12 -32.66 -6.38
C VAL A 218 -4.12 -31.86 -7.22
N ASP A 219 -4.47 -30.63 -7.61
CA ASP A 219 -3.56 -29.75 -8.36
C ASP A 219 -2.32 -29.35 -7.53
N PHE A 220 -2.48 -29.23 -6.22
CA PHE A 220 -1.44 -28.78 -5.32
C PHE A 220 -0.45 -29.89 -4.95
N ILE A 221 -0.86 -31.15 -4.89
CA ILE A 221 -0.01 -32.28 -4.50
C ILE A 221 1.27 -32.39 -5.34
N PRO A 222 1.25 -32.33 -6.69
CA PRO A 222 2.46 -32.36 -7.50
C PRO A 222 3.44 -31.24 -7.17
N LEU A 223 2.94 -30.07 -6.75
CA LEU A 223 3.76 -28.92 -6.36
C LEU A 223 4.43 -29.16 -5.00
N ILE A 224 3.70 -29.73 -4.03
CA ILE A 224 4.27 -30.12 -2.74
C ILE A 224 5.34 -31.20 -2.93
N MET A 225 5.07 -32.23 -3.75
CA MET A 225 5.97 -33.35 -3.97
C MET A 225 7.36 -32.93 -4.48
N LYS A 226 7.44 -31.82 -5.22
CA LYS A 226 8.71 -31.27 -5.73
C LYS A 226 9.56 -30.60 -4.65
N GLN A 227 9.02 -30.37 -3.46
CA GLN A 227 9.75 -29.71 -2.38
C GLN A 227 10.73 -30.71 -1.70
N PRO A 228 11.97 -30.27 -1.36
CA PRO A 228 12.99 -31.16 -0.79
C PRO A 228 12.55 -31.87 0.50
N LYS A 229 11.70 -31.21 1.30
CA LYS A 229 11.18 -31.69 2.59
C LYS A 229 9.71 -32.12 2.51
N SER A 230 9.22 -32.47 1.33
CA SER A 230 7.84 -32.93 1.15
C SER A 230 7.54 -34.15 2.03
N ALA A 231 6.48 -34.07 2.82
CA ALA A 231 5.91 -35.21 3.54
C ALA A 231 5.21 -36.20 2.60
N ILE A 232 4.88 -35.78 1.37
CA ILE A 232 4.20 -36.62 0.37
C ILE A 232 5.23 -37.37 -0.46
N LYS A 233 5.08 -38.70 -0.54
CA LYS A 233 5.88 -39.61 -1.37
C LYS A 233 5.33 -39.72 -2.78
N SER A 234 4.04 -39.98 -2.91
CA SER A 234 3.37 -40.19 -4.20
C SER A 234 1.87 -39.99 -4.07
N TYR A 235 1.20 -39.80 -5.21
CA TYR A 235 -0.25 -39.79 -5.32
C TYR A 235 -0.69 -40.94 -6.24
N LEU A 236 -1.58 -41.78 -5.75
CA LEU A 236 -2.17 -42.90 -6.51
C LEU A 236 -3.44 -42.39 -7.18
N THR A 237 -3.40 -42.22 -8.49
CA THR A 237 -4.53 -41.71 -9.28
C THR A 237 -5.72 -42.66 -9.26
N ASP A 238 -5.47 -43.96 -9.25
CA ASP A 238 -6.50 -44.99 -9.39
C ASP A 238 -7.35 -45.14 -8.11
N THR A 239 -6.73 -44.93 -6.95
CA THR A 239 -7.40 -45.01 -5.63
C THR A 239 -7.67 -43.63 -5.02
N HIS A 240 -7.19 -42.56 -5.66
CA HIS A 240 -7.20 -41.19 -5.15
C HIS A 240 -6.58 -41.06 -3.74
N GLU A 241 -5.47 -41.77 -3.50
CA GLU A 241 -4.78 -41.78 -2.20
C GLU A 241 -3.44 -41.05 -2.25
N VAL A 242 -3.15 -40.33 -1.18
CA VAL A 242 -1.87 -39.67 -0.92
C VAL A 242 -1.02 -40.58 -0.06
N CYS A 243 0.13 -41.02 -0.57
CA CYS A 243 1.11 -41.81 0.17
C CYS A 243 2.11 -40.86 0.84
N PHE A 244 2.33 -41.03 2.14
CA PHE A 244 3.28 -40.22 2.89
C PHE A 244 4.66 -40.88 2.98
N ARG A 245 5.71 -40.06 3.12
CA ARG A 245 7.03 -40.52 3.54
C ARG A 245 7.00 -40.64 5.05
N LYS A 246 7.18 -41.85 5.61
CA LYS A 246 7.38 -41.98 7.05
C LYS A 246 8.65 -41.22 7.43
N SER A 247 8.53 -40.26 8.33
CA SER A 247 9.67 -39.67 9.02
C SER A 247 10.33 -40.79 9.82
N GLY A 248 11.43 -41.35 9.29
CA GLY A 248 12.29 -42.25 10.07
C GLY A 248 12.87 -41.48 11.26
N PHE A 249 12.86 -42.14 12.42
CA PHE A 249 13.62 -41.70 13.58
C PHE A 249 15.11 -41.61 13.25
#